data_AF-B4MMQ7-F1
#
_entry.id   AF-B4MMQ7-F1
#
_cell.length_a   1.000
_cell.length_b   1.000
_cell.length_c   1.000
_cell.angle_alpha   90.00
_cell.angle_beta   90.00
_cell.angle_gamma   90.00
#
_symmetry.space_group_name_H-M   'P 1'
#
loop_
_entity.id
_entity.type
_entity.pdbx_description
1 polymer ?
#
loop_
_entity_poly.entity_id
_entity_poly.type
_entity_poly.pdbx_seq_one_letter_code
_entity_poly.pdbx_strand_id
1 'polypeptide(L)'
;AEIVRQCLPCFYRPYRKTRRFGAQLMDTGIGLFVITMGLVSRRSTNNAELQRQLFYSMPLLLLGLARTVSIVMIGYSQDEHEYGQHLNAFFTLGLAKLIGSLLSRLARKDIQLLPMAISLLVVHQLGLSLGLSDYVMNDELPRSTFLAANREGLISLPGFVAIYLLSIYFSRWLLVSSSSTLLTYTQIVNKLKRLLYLVIINWIMVICSAYAFGISRVTCNLGYVIWIFAIMSTMLWLSLFAVDFIINSVLPLDPMRLTDANDAEEQGTLLSNAKTKAPGNEPFIICQSLNMNGLIYFILANVLTGGVNIFFEPEERSDEASVLILLIYMLLATKFVHNLYIRGIRLA
;
A
#
# COMPACT_ATOMS: atom_id res chain seq x y z
N ALA A 1 3.50 -7.81 9.04
CA ALA A 1 3.91 -8.93 8.17
C ALA A 1 5.26 -9.50 8.61
N GLU A 2 6.36 -8.73 8.61
CA GLU A 2 7.69 -9.18 9.10
C GLU A 2 7.65 -9.64 10.58
N ILE A 3 6.88 -8.93 11.40
CA ILE A 3 6.63 -9.19 12.84
C ILE A 3 5.95 -10.53 13.09
N VAL A 4 5.00 -10.87 12.22
CA VAL A 4 4.22 -12.11 12.35
C VAL A 4 5.10 -13.32 12.03
N ARG A 5 6.11 -13.16 11.17
CA ARG A 5 7.09 -14.22 10.82
C ARG A 5 8.02 -14.55 11.97
N GLN A 6 8.47 -13.56 12.73
CA GLN A 6 9.44 -13.74 13.82
C GLN A 6 8.77 -14.05 15.17
N CYS A 7 7.55 -13.54 15.40
CA CYS A 7 6.94 -13.68 16.71
C CYS A 7 6.23 -15.03 16.95
N LEU A 8 5.70 -15.70 15.92
CA LEU A 8 4.75 -16.81 16.14
C LEU A 8 5.23 -18.12 15.50
N PRO A 9 5.81 -19.06 16.27
CA PRO A 9 5.88 -20.46 15.86
C PRO A 9 4.49 -21.05 15.56
N CYS A 10 3.42 -20.50 16.15
CA CYS A 10 2.01 -20.81 15.87
C CYS A 10 1.54 -20.54 14.44
N PHE A 11 2.20 -19.65 13.67
CA PHE A 11 1.79 -19.36 12.30
C PHE A 11 2.22 -20.51 11.39
N TYR A 12 1.31 -21.49 11.27
CA TYR A 12 1.38 -22.65 10.38
C TYR A 12 2.06 -22.29 9.05
N ARG A 13 2.93 -23.19 8.53
CA ARG A 13 3.70 -23.03 7.28
C ARG A 13 2.97 -22.34 6.09
N PRO A 14 1.65 -22.44 5.86
CA PRO A 14 0.98 -21.73 4.76
C PRO A 14 0.95 -20.19 4.82
N TYR A 15 1.39 -19.53 5.89
CA TYR A 15 1.39 -18.06 5.97
C TYR A 15 2.76 -17.40 5.83
N ARG A 16 3.81 -18.19 5.55
CA ARG A 16 5.18 -17.70 5.31
C ARG A 16 5.24 -16.89 3.98
N LYS A 17 6.41 -16.43 3.55
CA LYS A 17 6.60 -15.88 2.18
C LYS A 17 6.74 -17.04 1.20
N THR A 18 6.08 -16.91 0.04
CA THR A 18 6.23 -17.90 -1.01
C THR A 18 7.50 -17.64 -1.81
N ARG A 19 8.29 -18.68 -2.06
CA ARG A 19 9.53 -18.59 -2.84
C ARG A 19 9.32 -18.68 -4.36
N ARG A 20 8.27 -19.37 -4.81
CA ARG A 20 7.96 -19.56 -6.24
C ARG A 20 6.57 -19.02 -6.58
N PHE A 21 5.58 -19.91 -6.65
CA PHE A 21 4.18 -19.56 -6.89
C PHE A 21 3.34 -19.84 -5.65
N GLY A 22 2.46 -18.90 -5.34
CA GLY A 22 1.49 -18.96 -4.25
C GLY A 22 1.09 -17.57 -3.76
N ALA A 23 -0.01 -17.52 -3.02
CA ALA A 23 -0.58 -16.31 -2.46
C ALA A 23 -0.66 -16.47 -0.94
N GLN A 24 0.38 -16.05 -0.23
CA GLN A 24 0.44 -16.13 1.23
C GLN A 24 0.27 -14.74 1.86
N LEU A 25 -0.28 -14.66 3.07
CA LEU A 25 -0.60 -13.40 3.73
C LEU A 25 0.62 -12.46 3.81
N MET A 26 1.83 -12.99 4.04
CA MET A 26 3.05 -12.20 4.13
C MET A 26 3.47 -11.55 2.80
N ASP A 27 3.02 -12.09 1.66
CA ASP A 27 3.32 -11.57 0.33
C ASP A 27 2.47 -10.31 0.00
N THR A 28 1.42 -10.03 0.77
CA THR A 28 0.53 -8.87 0.55
C THR A 28 1.16 -7.54 0.97
N GLY A 29 2.06 -7.56 1.96
CA GLY A 29 2.48 -6.36 2.68
C GLY A 29 3.14 -5.31 1.78
N ILE A 30 4.10 -5.72 0.95
CA ILE A 30 4.80 -4.78 0.05
C ILE A 30 3.85 -4.23 -1.02
N GLY A 31 2.98 -5.06 -1.60
CA GLY A 31 2.02 -4.64 -2.61
C GLY A 31 1.02 -3.62 -2.06
N LEU A 32 0.44 -3.88 -0.89
CA LEU A 32 -0.48 -2.94 -0.22
C LEU A 32 0.23 -1.63 0.16
N PHE A 33 1.51 -1.67 0.52
CA PHE A 33 2.28 -0.46 0.76
C PHE A 33 2.46 0.36 -0.53
N VAL A 34 2.78 -0.27 -1.66
CA VAL A 34 2.85 0.42 -2.96
C VAL A 34 1.49 1.03 -3.33
N ILE A 35 0.38 0.31 -3.09
CA ILE A 35 -0.95 0.82 -3.36
C ILE A 35 -1.27 2.05 -2.49
N THR A 36 -1.09 1.97 -1.18
CA THR A 36 -1.35 3.09 -0.27
C THR A 36 -0.50 4.31 -0.62
N MET A 37 0.76 4.08 -0.97
CA MET A 37 1.68 5.09 -1.45
C MET A 37 1.22 5.73 -2.78
N GLY A 38 0.69 4.94 -3.72
CA GLY A 38 0.10 5.43 -4.96
C GLY A 38 -1.24 6.15 -4.73
N LEU A 39 -2.04 5.71 -3.76
CA LEU A 39 -3.32 6.31 -3.39
C LEU A 39 -3.15 7.74 -2.85
N VAL A 40 -2.14 7.95 -2.01
CA VAL A 40 -1.82 9.25 -1.40
C VAL A 40 -1.04 10.15 -2.37
N SER A 41 -0.38 9.58 -3.38
CA SER A 41 0.39 10.35 -4.35
C SER A 41 -0.51 11.16 -5.28
N ARG A 42 -0.14 12.43 -5.50
CA ARG A 42 -0.77 13.29 -6.50
C ARG A 42 0.01 13.20 -7.81
N ARG A 43 -0.68 13.25 -8.95
CA ARG A 43 -0.03 13.33 -10.26
C ARG A 43 0.81 14.62 -10.32
N SER A 44 2.07 14.49 -10.68
CA SER A 44 2.95 15.64 -10.90
C SER A 44 2.68 16.24 -12.27
N THR A 45 2.11 17.45 -12.31
CA THR A 45 1.88 18.17 -13.58
C THR A 45 3.07 19.08 -13.92
N ASN A 46 3.78 19.55 -12.89
CA ASN A 46 4.90 20.49 -13.02
C ASN A 46 6.27 19.84 -12.74
N ASN A 47 7.34 20.39 -13.32
CA ASN A 47 8.72 19.91 -13.08
C ASN A 47 9.16 20.13 -11.63
N ALA A 48 8.76 21.25 -11.01
CA ALA A 48 9.03 21.52 -9.60
C ALA A 48 8.34 20.50 -8.67
N GLU A 49 7.13 20.09 -9.02
CA GLU A 49 6.41 19.03 -8.28
C GLU A 49 7.09 17.67 -8.44
N LEU A 50 7.61 17.38 -9.63
CA LEU A 50 8.30 16.13 -9.91
C LEU A 50 9.61 16.07 -9.12
N GLN A 51 10.42 17.13 -9.17
CA GLN A 51 11.64 17.24 -8.37
C GLN A 51 11.34 17.09 -6.87
N ARG A 52 10.26 17.70 -6.39
CA ARG A 52 9.82 17.54 -5.00
C ARG A 52 9.42 16.10 -4.68
N GLN A 53 8.70 15.41 -5.56
CA GLN A 53 8.35 14.00 -5.37
C GLN A 53 9.56 13.06 -5.38
N LEU A 54 10.51 13.31 -6.27
CA LEU A 54 11.79 12.62 -6.32
C LEU A 54 12.60 12.87 -5.05
N PHE A 55 12.62 14.10 -4.55
CA PHE A 55 13.25 14.41 -3.27
C PHE A 55 12.60 13.63 -2.12
N TYR A 56 11.26 13.56 -2.08
CA TYR A 56 10.54 12.75 -1.09
C TYR A 56 10.60 11.23 -1.33
N SER A 57 11.19 10.75 -2.44
CA SER A 57 11.49 9.32 -2.62
C SER A 57 12.86 8.95 -2.06
N MET A 58 13.77 9.92 -1.92
CA MET A 58 15.15 9.69 -1.44
C MET A 58 15.22 9.10 -0.03
N PRO A 59 14.40 9.50 0.96
CA PRO A 59 14.45 8.89 2.29
C PRO A 59 14.25 7.37 2.26
N LEU A 60 13.40 6.84 1.38
CA LEU A 60 13.19 5.40 1.24
C LEU A 60 14.42 4.70 0.64
N LEU A 61 15.09 5.32 -0.34
CA LEU A 61 16.30 4.78 -0.94
C LEU A 61 17.48 4.82 0.04
N LEU A 62 17.64 5.93 0.78
CA LEU A 62 18.64 6.07 1.85
C LEU A 62 18.42 5.05 2.97
N LEU A 63 17.17 4.81 3.35
CA LEU A 63 16.82 3.78 4.31
C LEU A 63 17.11 2.37 3.77
N GLY A 64 16.89 2.14 2.48
CA GLY A 64 17.28 0.89 1.81
C GLY A 64 18.78 0.65 1.88
N LEU A 65 19.59 1.68 1.60
CA LEU A 65 21.05 1.66 1.75
C LEU A 65 21.46 1.39 3.19
N ALA A 66 20.87 2.11 4.15
CA ALA A 66 21.13 1.92 5.57
C ALA A 66 20.84 0.47 6.01
N ARG A 67 19.73 -0.12 5.58
CA ARG A 67 19.41 -1.54 5.85
C ARG A 67 20.49 -2.47 5.28
N THR A 68 20.90 -2.28 4.03
CA THR A 68 21.93 -3.14 3.42
C THR A 68 23.25 -3.05 4.18
N VAL A 69 23.69 -1.83 4.53
CA VAL A 69 24.90 -1.63 5.33
C VAL A 69 24.77 -2.29 6.70
N SER A 70 23.66 -2.10 7.41
CA SER A 70 23.44 -2.72 8.72
C SER A 70 23.49 -4.24 8.68
N ILE A 71 22.87 -4.87 7.68
CA ILE A 71 22.85 -6.34 7.54
C ILE A 71 24.25 -6.88 7.25
N VAL A 72 24.99 -6.22 6.37
CA VAL A 72 26.38 -6.58 6.05
C VAL A 72 27.28 -6.43 7.29
N MET A 73 27.10 -5.37 8.08
CA MET A 73 27.88 -5.13 9.30
C MET A 73 27.55 -6.13 10.43
N ILE A 74 26.30 -6.57 10.53
CA ILE A 74 25.84 -7.55 11.53
C ILE A 74 26.17 -9.00 11.10
N GLY A 75 26.55 -9.21 9.84
CA GLY A 75 26.83 -10.54 9.30
C GLY A 75 25.58 -11.43 9.20
N TYR A 76 24.39 -10.82 9.16
CA TYR A 76 23.12 -11.55 9.08
C TYR A 76 22.83 -11.96 7.63
N SER A 77 22.54 -13.23 7.38
CA SER A 77 22.20 -13.73 6.04
C SER A 77 20.75 -13.41 5.68
N GLN A 78 20.55 -12.52 4.71
CA GLN A 78 19.24 -12.24 4.13
C GLN A 78 18.84 -13.36 3.15
N ASP A 79 17.54 -13.68 3.07
CA ASP A 79 17.04 -14.62 2.06
C ASP A 79 17.18 -14.00 0.67
N GLU A 80 18.20 -14.44 -0.06
CA GLU A 80 18.59 -13.88 -1.35
C GLU A 80 17.55 -14.11 -2.45
N HIS A 81 16.56 -14.99 -2.23
CA HIS A 81 15.49 -15.30 -3.18
C HIS A 81 14.30 -14.34 -3.04
N GLU A 82 14.32 -13.42 -2.07
CA GLU A 82 13.22 -12.46 -1.88
C GLU A 82 13.32 -11.24 -2.78
N TYR A 83 14.52 -10.65 -2.87
CA TYR A 83 14.81 -9.43 -3.62
C TYR A 83 16.18 -9.46 -4.31
N GLY A 84 17.02 -10.46 -4.04
CA GLY A 84 18.43 -10.51 -4.44
C GLY A 84 19.38 -10.37 -3.25
N GLN A 85 20.68 -10.34 -3.55
CA GLN A 85 21.74 -10.27 -2.56
C GLN A 85 21.89 -8.86 -1.95
N HIS A 86 21.65 -7.81 -2.74
CA HIS A 86 21.88 -6.41 -2.34
C HIS A 86 20.61 -5.56 -2.29
N LEU A 87 19.58 -5.95 -3.03
CA LEU A 87 18.30 -5.26 -3.06
C LEU A 87 17.40 -5.68 -1.90
N ASN A 88 16.61 -4.72 -1.45
CA ASN A 88 15.68 -4.83 -0.32
C ASN A 88 14.32 -4.29 -0.72
N ALA A 89 13.28 -4.62 0.06
CA ALA A 89 11.93 -4.07 -0.11
C ALA A 89 11.91 -2.53 -0.22
N PHE A 90 12.74 -1.84 0.56
CA PHE A 90 12.84 -0.37 0.52
C PHE A 90 13.35 0.16 -0.83
N PHE A 91 14.30 -0.54 -1.47
CA PHE A 91 14.75 -0.19 -2.81
C PHE A 91 13.64 -0.38 -3.83
N THR A 92 12.92 -1.50 -3.77
CA THR A 92 11.77 -1.76 -4.65
C THR A 92 10.70 -0.67 -4.51
N LEU A 93 10.36 -0.26 -3.28
CA LEU A 93 9.40 0.82 -3.02
C LEU A 93 9.89 2.18 -3.53
N GLY A 94 11.14 2.54 -3.24
CA GLY A 94 11.75 3.80 -3.67
C GLY A 94 11.85 3.91 -5.19
N LEU A 95 12.31 2.85 -5.86
CA LEU A 95 12.41 2.77 -7.32
C LEU A 95 11.04 2.74 -7.98
N ALA A 96 10.07 2.00 -7.44
CA ALA A 96 8.70 1.98 -7.96
C ALA A 96 8.07 3.37 -7.91
N LYS A 97 8.25 4.12 -6.80
CA LYS A 97 7.80 5.52 -6.71
C LYS A 97 8.51 6.39 -7.73
N LEU A 98 9.83 6.29 -7.82
CA LEU A 98 10.65 7.13 -8.70
C LEU A 98 10.23 6.94 -10.17
N ILE A 99 10.23 5.69 -10.64
CA ILE A 99 9.85 5.35 -12.02
C ILE A 99 8.38 5.65 -12.26
N GLY A 100 7.51 5.33 -11.30
CA GLY A 100 6.07 5.62 -11.37
C GLY A 100 5.77 7.12 -11.49
N SER A 101 6.42 7.97 -10.71
CA SER A 101 6.29 9.43 -10.82
C SER A 101 6.77 9.94 -12.19
N LEU A 102 7.88 9.41 -12.72
CA LEU A 102 8.37 9.75 -14.06
C LEU A 102 7.38 9.34 -15.16
N LEU A 103 6.85 8.11 -15.12
CA LEU A 103 5.87 7.64 -16.08
C LEU A 103 4.54 8.39 -15.98
N SER A 104 4.10 8.75 -14.76
CA SER A 104 2.89 9.54 -14.56
C SER A 104 2.95 10.94 -15.20
N ARG A 105 4.17 11.48 -15.36
CA ARG A 105 4.43 12.73 -16.07
C ARG A 105 4.41 12.55 -17.59
N LEU A 106 4.84 11.40 -18.09
CA LEU A 106 4.81 11.08 -19.52
C LEU A 106 3.37 10.97 -20.04
N ALA A 107 2.46 10.41 -19.24
CA ALA A 107 1.03 10.51 -19.51
C ALA A 107 0.62 11.98 -19.53
N ARG A 108 0.03 12.49 -20.63
CA ARG A 108 -0.41 13.89 -20.76
C ARG A 108 -1.81 14.09 -20.19
N LYS A 109 -2.69 13.11 -20.37
CA LYS A 109 -4.07 13.10 -19.86
C LYS A 109 -4.26 12.04 -18.79
N ASP A 110 -5.23 12.26 -17.93
CA ASP A 110 -5.55 11.39 -16.80
C ASP A 110 -6.09 10.03 -17.23
N ILE A 111 -6.85 10.04 -18.32
CA ILE A 111 -7.39 8.86 -18.97
C ILE A 111 -6.27 7.99 -19.57
N GLN A 112 -5.10 8.56 -19.87
CA GLN A 112 -3.95 7.82 -20.42
C GLN A 112 -3.18 7.03 -19.34
N LEU A 113 -3.43 7.29 -18.06
CA LEU A 113 -2.70 6.62 -16.97
C LEU A 113 -3.08 5.12 -16.88
N LEU A 114 -4.37 4.81 -17.04
CA LEU A 114 -4.89 3.44 -17.03
C LEU A 114 -4.33 2.58 -18.18
N PRO A 115 -4.44 2.98 -19.46
CA PRO A 115 -3.91 2.18 -20.57
C PRO A 115 -2.39 2.06 -20.50
N MET A 116 -1.67 3.08 -19.99
CA MET A 116 -0.23 2.99 -19.77
C MET A 116 0.12 1.93 -18.72
N ALA A 117 -0.56 1.92 -17.58
CA ALA A 117 -0.32 0.92 -16.55
C ALA A 117 -0.68 -0.50 -17.01
N ILE A 118 -1.80 -0.66 -17.72
CA ILE A 118 -2.19 -1.94 -18.33
C ILE A 118 -1.15 -2.37 -19.38
N SER A 119 -0.69 -1.46 -20.25
CA SER A 119 0.33 -1.80 -21.26
C SER A 119 1.63 -2.25 -20.62
N LEU A 120 2.05 -1.59 -19.52
CA LEU A 120 3.25 -1.97 -18.77
C LEU A 120 3.08 -3.37 -18.17
N LEU A 121 1.91 -3.65 -17.60
CA LEU A 121 1.60 -4.95 -17.01
C LEU A 121 1.54 -6.08 -18.04
N VAL A 122 0.95 -5.82 -19.21
CA VAL A 122 0.88 -6.79 -20.32
C VAL A 122 2.27 -7.06 -20.88
N VAL A 123 3.08 -6.02 -21.14
CA VAL A 123 4.47 -6.18 -21.61
C VAL A 123 5.29 -6.96 -20.58
N HIS A 124 5.12 -6.65 -19.29
CA HIS A 124 5.77 -7.37 -18.20
C HIS A 124 5.37 -8.85 -18.18
N GLN A 125 4.07 -9.14 -18.26
CA GLN A 125 3.56 -10.52 -18.27
C GLN A 125 4.03 -11.30 -19.51
N LEU A 126 4.09 -10.65 -20.69
CA LEU A 126 4.66 -11.24 -21.90
C LEU A 126 6.14 -11.58 -21.70
N GLY A 127 6.93 -10.66 -21.15
CA GLY A 127 8.33 -10.93 -20.80
C GLY A 127 8.48 -12.12 -19.85
N LEU A 128 7.62 -12.21 -18.82
CA LEU A 128 7.59 -13.35 -17.89
C LEU A 128 7.27 -14.67 -18.61
N SER A 129 6.32 -14.65 -19.56
CA SER A 129 5.95 -15.83 -20.34
C SER A 129 7.00 -16.27 -21.37
N LEU A 130 7.87 -15.35 -21.81
CA LEU A 130 8.98 -15.63 -22.73
C LEU A 130 10.21 -16.27 -22.02
N GLY A 131 10.11 -16.62 -20.74
CA GLY A 131 11.16 -17.32 -19.99
C GLY A 131 11.83 -16.49 -18.89
N LEU A 132 11.46 -15.21 -18.69
CA LEU A 132 11.97 -14.44 -17.55
C LEU A 132 11.51 -15.03 -16.21
N SER A 133 10.33 -15.66 -16.15
CA SER A 133 9.87 -16.35 -14.94
C SER A 133 10.81 -17.51 -14.58
N ASP A 134 11.17 -18.33 -15.57
CA ASP A 134 12.06 -19.48 -15.37
C ASP A 134 13.49 -19.03 -15.04
N TYR A 135 13.95 -17.94 -15.64
CA TYR A 135 15.25 -17.33 -15.32
C TYR A 135 15.35 -16.85 -13.86
N VAL A 136 14.26 -16.31 -13.30
CA VAL A 136 14.20 -15.85 -11.91
C VAL A 136 14.09 -17.03 -10.93
N MET A 137 13.30 -18.05 -11.27
CA MET A 137 13.01 -19.17 -10.37
C MET A 137 14.03 -20.32 -10.44
N ASN A 138 14.98 -20.27 -11.37
CA ASN A 138 16.02 -21.29 -11.48
C ASN A 138 17.18 -21.02 -10.50
N ASP A 139 17.32 -21.91 -9.52
CA ASP A 139 18.29 -21.84 -8.44
C ASP A 139 19.71 -22.28 -8.88
N GLU A 140 19.83 -22.92 -10.05
CA GLU A 140 21.09 -23.50 -10.55
C GLU A 140 21.94 -22.50 -11.36
N LEU A 141 21.38 -21.33 -11.69
CA LEU A 141 22.10 -20.31 -12.46
C LEU A 141 23.14 -19.58 -11.58
N PRO A 142 24.39 -19.41 -12.06
CA PRO A 142 25.44 -18.77 -11.28
C PRO A 142 25.12 -17.28 -11.05
N ARG A 143 25.18 -16.86 -9.78
CA ARG A 143 25.03 -15.46 -9.32
C ARG A 143 26.32 -14.65 -9.52
N SER A 144 26.93 -14.75 -10.69
CA SER A 144 28.29 -14.22 -10.94
C SER A 144 28.34 -12.71 -11.23
N THR A 145 27.24 -12.12 -11.71
CA THR A 145 27.15 -10.69 -12.03
C THR A 145 26.18 -9.97 -11.09
N PHE A 146 26.38 -8.66 -10.88
CA PHE A 146 25.49 -7.85 -10.03
C PHE A 146 24.01 -7.90 -10.47
N LEU A 147 23.76 -8.00 -11.78
CA LEU A 147 22.42 -8.17 -12.34
C LEU A 147 21.84 -9.57 -12.03
N ALA A 148 22.63 -10.62 -12.19
CA ALA A 148 22.21 -11.98 -11.85
C ALA A 148 21.97 -12.16 -10.35
N ALA A 149 22.76 -11.50 -9.51
CA ALA A 149 22.62 -11.53 -8.05
C ALA A 149 21.39 -10.76 -7.52
N ASN A 150 20.81 -9.86 -8.32
CA ASN A 150 19.66 -9.03 -7.97
C ASN A 150 18.46 -9.20 -8.93
N ARG A 151 18.43 -10.32 -9.65
CA ARG A 151 17.46 -10.59 -10.73
C ARG A 151 16.02 -10.54 -10.23
N GLU A 152 15.75 -11.05 -9.03
CA GLU A 152 14.43 -11.11 -8.41
C GLU A 152 13.89 -9.68 -8.20
N GLY A 153 14.70 -8.82 -7.57
CA GLY A 153 14.32 -7.45 -7.30
C GLY A 153 14.14 -6.64 -8.59
N LEU A 154 15.07 -6.75 -9.55
CA LEU A 154 15.02 -5.97 -10.80
C LEU A 154 13.86 -6.37 -11.71
N ILE A 155 13.64 -7.67 -11.90
CA ILE A 155 12.57 -8.17 -12.77
C ILE A 155 11.19 -7.89 -12.17
N SER A 156 11.07 -7.78 -10.84
CA SER A 156 9.80 -7.42 -10.19
C SER A 156 9.41 -5.93 -10.34
N LEU A 157 10.35 -5.04 -10.65
CA LEU A 157 10.12 -3.58 -10.66
C LEU A 157 8.98 -3.13 -11.59
N PRO A 158 8.87 -3.58 -12.85
CA PRO A 158 7.80 -3.15 -13.75
C PRO A 158 6.41 -3.47 -13.20
N GLY A 159 6.23 -4.62 -12.54
CA GLY A 159 4.99 -4.99 -11.87
C GLY A 159 4.63 -4.04 -10.74
N PHE A 160 5.58 -3.68 -9.87
CA PHE A 160 5.35 -2.71 -8.79
C PHE A 160 5.07 -1.29 -9.31
N VAL A 161 5.73 -0.89 -10.40
CA VAL A 161 5.44 0.38 -11.08
C VAL A 161 4.02 0.39 -11.66
N ALA A 162 3.57 -0.73 -12.25
CA ALA A 162 2.20 -0.87 -12.72
C ALA A 162 1.17 -0.76 -11.58
N ILE A 163 1.45 -1.41 -10.43
CA ILE A 163 0.62 -1.27 -9.22
C ILE A 163 0.50 0.20 -8.84
N TYR A 164 1.64 0.91 -8.71
CA TYR A 164 1.67 2.30 -8.31
C TYR A 164 0.84 3.22 -9.23
N LEU A 165 0.97 3.04 -10.56
CA LEU A 165 0.22 3.83 -11.55
C LEU A 165 -1.29 3.53 -11.51
N LEU A 166 -1.67 2.26 -11.39
CA LEU A 166 -3.07 1.86 -11.24
C LEU A 166 -3.67 2.45 -9.95
N SER A 167 -2.90 2.53 -8.87
CA SER A 167 -3.36 3.12 -7.61
C SER A 167 -3.59 4.62 -7.70
N ILE A 168 -2.75 5.36 -8.43
CA ILE A 168 -3.00 6.79 -8.71
C ILE A 168 -4.30 6.96 -9.50
N TYR A 169 -4.54 6.12 -10.51
CA TYR A 169 -5.79 6.17 -11.26
C TYR A 169 -7.01 5.88 -10.37
N PHE A 170 -6.92 4.82 -9.56
CA PHE A 170 -7.99 4.40 -8.65
C PHE A 170 -8.28 5.46 -7.57
N SER A 171 -7.25 6.08 -7.00
CA SER A 171 -7.40 7.20 -6.05
C SER A 171 -8.20 8.35 -6.64
N ARG A 172 -7.95 8.67 -7.91
CA ARG A 172 -8.69 9.73 -8.58
C ARG A 172 -10.11 9.35 -8.87
N TRP A 173 -10.38 8.12 -9.30
CA TRP A 173 -11.76 7.66 -9.42
C TRP A 173 -12.51 7.74 -8.07
N LEU A 174 -11.81 7.46 -6.96
CA LEU A 174 -12.36 7.61 -5.62
C LEU A 174 -12.65 9.09 -5.28
N LEU A 175 -11.73 10.02 -5.60
CA LEU A 175 -11.76 11.44 -5.22
C LEU A 175 -12.52 12.37 -6.21
N VAL A 176 -12.45 12.15 -7.52
CA VAL A 176 -12.93 13.07 -8.59
C VAL A 176 -14.45 13.19 -8.63
N SER A 177 -15.19 12.24 -8.08
CA SER A 177 -16.63 12.40 -7.88
C SER A 177 -16.98 13.37 -6.73
N SER A 178 -15.99 13.97 -6.08
CA SER A 178 -16.11 14.85 -4.90
C SER A 178 -15.74 16.30 -5.24
N SER A 179 -16.35 16.87 -6.28
CA SER A 179 -16.25 18.33 -6.56
C SER A 179 -17.05 19.16 -5.55
N SER A 180 -17.98 18.55 -4.80
CA SER A 180 -18.63 19.14 -3.64
C SER A 180 -17.87 18.76 -2.36
N THR A 181 -17.65 19.74 -1.48
CA THR A 181 -16.91 19.58 -0.20
C THR A 181 -17.61 18.65 0.79
N LEU A 182 -18.88 18.30 0.54
CA LEU A 182 -19.68 17.32 1.27
C LEU A 182 -20.27 16.33 0.26
N LEU A 183 -20.04 15.04 0.50
CA LEU A 183 -20.66 13.95 -0.27
C LEU A 183 -22.07 13.72 0.27
N THR A 184 -23.08 13.79 -0.59
CA THR A 184 -24.44 13.40 -0.20
C THR A 184 -24.48 11.91 0.11
N TYR A 185 -25.26 11.50 1.11
CA TYR A 185 -25.43 10.09 1.49
C TYR A 185 -25.79 9.18 0.30
N THR A 186 -26.65 9.66 -0.61
CA THR A 186 -27.02 8.94 -1.85
C THR A 186 -25.82 8.67 -2.78
N GLN A 187 -24.85 9.58 -2.84
CA GLN A 187 -23.63 9.42 -3.62
C GLN A 187 -22.67 8.40 -2.97
N ILE A 188 -22.61 8.35 -1.63
CA ILE A 188 -21.84 7.37 -0.87
C ILE A 188 -22.38 5.96 -1.13
N VAL A 189 -23.69 5.76 -1.01
CA VAL A 189 -24.34 4.47 -1.28
C VAL A 189 -24.11 4.03 -2.74
N ASN A 190 -24.23 4.94 -3.70
CA ASN A 190 -23.95 4.64 -5.11
C ASN A 190 -22.47 4.28 -5.35
N LYS A 191 -21.54 4.93 -4.65
CA LYS A 191 -20.12 4.57 -4.69
C LYS A 191 -19.87 3.20 -4.07
N LEU A 192 -20.51 2.88 -2.95
CA LEU A 192 -20.41 1.58 -2.29
C LEU A 192 -20.89 0.44 -3.21
N LYS A 193 -22.01 0.64 -3.92
CA LYS A 193 -22.49 -0.31 -4.93
C LYS A 193 -21.49 -0.50 -6.08
N ARG A 194 -20.96 0.59 -6.64
CA ARG A 194 -19.93 0.52 -7.70
C ARG A 194 -18.66 -0.19 -7.23
N LEU A 195 -18.23 0.06 -6.00
CA LEU A 195 -17.11 -0.63 -5.37
C LEU A 195 -17.37 -2.12 -5.21
N LEU A 196 -18.59 -2.51 -4.83
CA LEU A 196 -18.96 -3.93 -4.72
C LEU A 196 -18.83 -4.65 -6.07
N TYR A 197 -19.32 -4.04 -7.16
CA TYR A 197 -19.13 -4.60 -8.51
C TYR A 197 -17.65 -4.74 -8.86
N LEU A 198 -16.82 -3.73 -8.56
CA LEU A 198 -15.37 -3.81 -8.78
C LEU A 198 -14.71 -4.91 -7.95
N VAL A 199 -15.13 -5.11 -6.69
CA VAL A 199 -14.64 -6.20 -5.83
C VAL A 199 -14.95 -7.55 -6.46
N ILE A 200 -16.20 -7.78 -6.88
CA ILE A 200 -16.61 -9.05 -7.49
C ILE A 200 -15.81 -9.31 -8.77
N ILE A 201 -15.69 -8.31 -9.65
CA ILE A 201 -14.93 -8.41 -10.89
C ILE A 201 -13.45 -8.72 -10.61
N ASN A 202 -12.84 -8.02 -9.65
CA ASN A 202 -11.44 -8.24 -9.27
C ASN A 202 -11.22 -9.66 -8.75
N TRP A 203 -12.09 -10.21 -7.90
CA TRP A 203 -11.96 -11.59 -7.42
C TRP A 203 -12.14 -12.64 -8.51
N ILE A 204 -13.08 -12.43 -9.45
CA ILE A 204 -13.21 -13.29 -10.62
C ILE A 204 -11.91 -13.26 -11.44
N MET A 205 -11.35 -12.07 -11.68
CA MET A 205 -10.07 -11.93 -12.37
C MET A 205 -8.91 -12.58 -11.61
N VAL A 206 -8.89 -12.54 -10.27
CA VAL A 206 -7.91 -13.28 -9.46
C VAL A 206 -7.99 -14.76 -9.75
N ILE A 207 -9.18 -15.35 -9.70
CA ILE A 207 -9.38 -16.78 -9.97
C ILE A 207 -8.87 -17.13 -11.38
N CYS A 208 -9.30 -16.37 -12.40
CA CYS A 208 -8.84 -16.58 -13.77
C CYS A 208 -7.32 -16.48 -13.92
N SER A 209 -6.70 -15.45 -13.32
CA SER A 209 -5.26 -15.23 -13.40
C SER A 209 -4.45 -16.26 -12.62
N ALA A 210 -4.99 -16.78 -11.52
CA ALA A 210 -4.36 -17.83 -10.73
C ALA A 210 -4.28 -19.15 -11.51
N TYR A 211 -5.31 -19.49 -12.28
CA TYR A 211 -5.29 -20.66 -13.17
C TYR A 211 -4.41 -20.46 -14.41
N ALA A 212 -4.37 -19.25 -14.97
CA ALA A 212 -3.63 -18.97 -16.21
C ALA A 212 -2.11 -18.88 -16.01
N PHE A 213 -1.66 -18.14 -14.99
CA PHE A 213 -0.24 -17.77 -14.82
C PHE A 213 0.30 -18.01 -13.41
N GLY A 214 -0.53 -18.49 -12.48
CA GLY A 214 -0.21 -18.52 -11.06
C GLY A 214 -0.10 -17.12 -10.44
N ILE A 215 0.10 -17.06 -9.12
CA ILE A 215 0.34 -15.81 -8.39
C ILE A 215 1.76 -15.87 -7.84
N SER A 216 2.59 -14.86 -8.10
CA SER A 216 3.94 -14.79 -7.53
C SER A 216 4.34 -13.36 -7.20
N ARG A 217 4.72 -13.13 -5.93
CA ARG A 217 5.31 -11.88 -5.46
C ARG A 217 6.70 -11.64 -6.04
N VAL A 218 7.53 -12.69 -6.12
CA VAL A 218 8.96 -12.57 -6.50
C VAL A 218 9.10 -11.97 -7.89
N THR A 219 8.27 -12.40 -8.84
CA THR A 219 8.26 -11.87 -10.21
C THR A 219 7.28 -10.70 -10.39
N CYS A 220 6.48 -10.39 -9.35
CA CYS A 220 5.37 -9.43 -9.38
C CYS A 220 4.51 -9.59 -10.65
N ASN A 221 4.02 -10.82 -10.87
CA ASN A 221 3.27 -11.17 -12.07
C ASN A 221 1.87 -10.53 -12.13
N LEU A 222 1.20 -10.64 -13.27
CA LEU A 222 -0.15 -10.08 -13.46
C LEU A 222 -1.14 -10.60 -12.42
N GLY A 223 -1.09 -11.90 -12.09
CA GLY A 223 -1.93 -12.48 -11.06
C GLY A 223 -1.73 -11.85 -9.67
N TYR A 224 -0.48 -11.58 -9.29
CA TYR A 224 -0.16 -10.87 -8.05
C TYR A 224 -0.72 -9.45 -8.04
N VAL A 225 -0.56 -8.69 -9.13
CA VAL A 225 -1.09 -7.33 -9.22
C VAL A 225 -2.60 -7.30 -9.02
N ILE A 226 -3.34 -8.17 -9.72
CA ILE A 226 -4.81 -8.27 -9.59
C ILE A 226 -5.20 -8.70 -8.18
N TRP A 227 -4.48 -9.64 -7.59
CA TRP A 227 -4.74 -10.11 -6.23
C TRP A 227 -4.57 -9.01 -5.17
N ILE A 228 -3.50 -8.22 -5.24
CA ILE A 228 -3.30 -7.09 -4.32
C ILE A 228 -4.38 -6.02 -4.53
N PHE A 229 -4.80 -5.74 -5.77
CA PHE A 229 -5.92 -4.84 -6.03
C PHE A 229 -7.26 -5.36 -5.50
N ALA A 230 -7.51 -6.67 -5.58
CA ALA A 230 -8.69 -7.30 -5.02
C ALA A 230 -8.74 -7.12 -3.49
N ILE A 231 -7.63 -7.38 -2.79
CA ILE A 231 -7.52 -7.19 -1.33
C ILE A 231 -7.72 -5.72 -0.95
N MET A 232 -7.07 -4.78 -1.65
CA MET A 232 -7.29 -3.37 -1.35
C MET A 232 -8.75 -2.96 -1.57
N SER A 233 -9.38 -3.46 -2.64
CA SER A 233 -10.77 -3.11 -2.97
C SER A 233 -11.73 -3.64 -1.93
N THR A 234 -11.52 -4.85 -1.42
CA THR A 234 -12.33 -5.40 -0.33
C THR A 234 -12.15 -4.62 0.97
N MET A 235 -10.91 -4.29 1.35
CA MET A 235 -10.64 -3.51 2.56
C MET A 235 -11.30 -2.12 2.50
N LEU A 236 -11.24 -1.46 1.33
CA LEU A 236 -11.87 -0.17 1.14
C LEU A 236 -13.40 -0.26 1.13
N TRP A 237 -13.97 -1.28 0.50
CA TRP A 237 -15.41 -1.51 0.53
C TRP A 237 -15.92 -1.78 1.96
N LEU A 238 -15.20 -2.61 2.72
CA LEU A 238 -15.59 -3.02 4.07
C LEU A 238 -15.47 -1.85 5.07
N SER A 239 -14.44 -1.00 4.93
CA SER A 239 -14.31 0.21 5.74
C SER A 239 -15.41 1.25 5.43
N LEU A 240 -15.75 1.47 4.16
CA LEU A 240 -16.87 2.36 3.79
C LEU A 240 -18.22 1.78 4.23
N PHE A 241 -18.42 0.48 4.11
CA PHE A 241 -19.61 -0.21 4.61
C PHE A 241 -19.74 -0.09 6.13
N ALA A 242 -18.65 -0.25 6.89
CA ALA A 242 -18.67 -0.08 8.33
C ALA A 242 -19.05 1.35 8.73
N VAL A 243 -18.52 2.36 8.02
CA VAL A 243 -18.90 3.77 8.24
C VAL A 243 -20.39 3.99 7.93
N ASP A 244 -20.89 3.48 6.81
CA ASP A 244 -22.31 3.56 6.44
C ASP A 244 -23.22 2.88 7.48
N PHE A 245 -22.83 1.68 7.94
CA PHE A 245 -23.54 0.94 8.98
C PHE A 245 -23.58 1.71 10.30
N ILE A 246 -22.47 2.33 10.73
CA ILE A 246 -22.42 3.13 11.95
C ILE A 246 -23.32 4.37 11.82
N ILE A 247 -23.28 5.07 10.69
CA ILE A 247 -24.13 6.25 10.45
C ILE A 247 -25.61 5.84 10.52
N ASN A 248 -26.00 4.78 9.83
CA ASN A 248 -27.40 4.33 9.80
C ASN A 248 -27.90 3.74 11.13
N SER A 249 -27.03 3.12 11.93
CA SER A 249 -27.42 2.46 13.19
C SER A 249 -27.36 3.37 14.42
N VAL A 250 -26.39 4.29 14.48
CA VAL A 250 -26.13 5.13 15.68
C VAL A 250 -26.68 6.54 15.51
N LEU A 251 -26.77 7.05 14.27
CA LEU A 251 -27.20 8.41 13.97
C LEU A 251 -28.24 8.40 12.84
N PRO A 252 -29.48 7.92 13.08
CA PRO A 252 -30.55 7.99 12.09
C PRO A 252 -30.83 9.47 11.78
N LEU A 253 -30.16 9.98 10.75
CA LEU A 253 -30.45 11.27 10.16
C LEU A 253 -31.74 11.10 9.38
N ASP A 254 -32.85 11.59 9.94
CA ASP A 254 -34.13 11.59 9.24
C ASP A 254 -33.98 12.24 7.86
N PRO A 255 -34.22 11.50 6.75
CA PRO A 255 -34.00 12.00 5.40
C PRO A 255 -34.92 13.19 5.05
N MET A 256 -35.99 13.42 5.84
CA MET A 256 -36.93 14.52 5.62
C MET A 256 -36.33 15.90 5.94
N ARG A 257 -35.34 16.00 6.84
CA ARG A 257 -34.70 17.28 7.21
C ARG A 257 -33.72 17.83 6.17
N LEU A 258 -33.24 17.01 5.23
CA LEU A 258 -32.24 17.44 4.23
C LEU A 258 -32.87 18.07 2.98
N THR A 259 -34.10 17.68 2.62
CA THR A 259 -34.81 18.28 1.49
C THR A 259 -35.21 19.73 1.80
N ASP A 260 -35.72 19.97 3.02
CA ASP A 260 -36.13 21.32 3.44
C ASP A 260 -34.93 22.26 3.69
N ALA A 261 -33.75 21.71 4.02
CA ALA A 261 -32.53 22.50 4.26
C ALA A 261 -31.82 22.91 2.96
N ASN A 262 -31.81 22.05 1.94
CA ASN A 262 -31.16 22.35 0.66
C ASN A 262 -31.89 23.45 -0.12
N ASP A 263 -33.22 23.49 -0.05
CA ASP A 263 -34.03 24.53 -0.72
C ASP A 263 -33.89 25.90 -0.03
N ALA A 264 -33.58 25.94 1.27
CA ALA A 264 -33.35 27.17 2.03
C ALA A 264 -31.90 27.69 1.90
N GLU A 265 -30.91 26.80 1.75
CA GLU A 265 -29.49 27.16 1.69
C GLU A 265 -29.06 27.71 0.30
N GLU A 266 -29.76 27.31 -0.76
CA GLU A 266 -29.54 27.83 -2.13
C GLU A 266 -29.92 29.32 -2.27
N GLN A 267 -30.83 29.83 -1.44
CA GLN A 267 -31.20 31.26 -1.40
C GLN A 267 -30.31 32.10 -0.47
N GLY A 268 -29.59 31.50 0.48
CA GLY A 268 -28.80 32.21 1.49
C GLY A 268 -27.31 32.41 1.18
N THR A 269 -26.78 31.74 0.15
CA THR A 269 -25.32 31.63 -0.06
C THR A 269 -24.68 32.74 -0.89
N LEU A 270 -25.45 33.72 -1.40
CA LEU A 270 -24.88 34.88 -2.09
C LEU A 270 -24.32 35.98 -1.16
N LEU A 271 -24.46 35.86 0.16
CA LEU A 271 -24.14 36.96 1.09
C LEU A 271 -23.19 36.65 2.27
N SER A 272 -22.52 35.51 2.32
CA SER A 272 -21.60 35.25 3.45
C SER A 272 -20.26 34.64 3.05
N ASN A 273 -19.42 35.49 2.45
CA ASN A 273 -17.97 35.35 2.56
C ASN A 273 -17.54 35.90 3.93
N ALA A 274 -17.45 35.05 4.95
CA ALA A 274 -16.66 35.35 6.14
C ALA A 274 -16.24 34.07 6.88
N LYS A 275 -14.93 33.98 7.09
CA LYS A 275 -14.21 33.00 7.92
C LYS A 275 -14.96 32.61 9.20
N THR A 276 -15.11 31.30 9.44
CA THR A 276 -14.95 30.69 10.78
C THR A 276 -14.65 29.20 10.63
N LYS A 277 -13.38 28.82 10.82
CA LYS A 277 -13.01 27.45 11.17
C LYS A 277 -13.49 27.20 12.60
N ALA A 278 -14.56 26.43 12.77
CA ALA A 278 -14.90 25.84 14.07
C ALA A 278 -13.92 24.68 14.37
N PRO A 279 -13.47 24.51 15.63
CA PRO A 279 -12.71 23.33 16.05
C PRO A 279 -13.70 22.19 16.30
N GLY A 280 -14.21 21.60 15.21
CA GLY A 280 -15.04 20.41 15.28
C GLY A 280 -14.16 19.18 15.44
N ASN A 281 -14.42 18.35 16.46
CA ASN A 281 -13.79 17.05 16.68
C ASN A 281 -13.55 16.31 15.36
N GLU A 282 -12.29 16.30 14.92
CA GLU A 282 -11.90 15.63 13.68
C GLU A 282 -12.06 14.10 13.90
N PRO A 283 -12.87 13.41 13.08
CA PRO A 283 -13.12 11.99 13.29
C PRO A 283 -11.82 11.20 13.06
N PHE A 284 -11.46 10.38 14.06
CA PHE A 284 -10.34 9.42 14.05
C PHE A 284 -8.92 10.01 14.04
N ILE A 285 -8.54 10.65 15.16
CA ILE A 285 -7.18 11.17 15.44
C ILE A 285 -6.07 10.13 15.20
N ILE A 286 -6.33 8.85 15.49
CA ILE A 286 -5.36 7.76 15.27
C ILE A 286 -5.09 7.57 13.77
N CYS A 287 -6.15 7.50 12.95
CA CYS A 287 -6.01 7.36 11.50
C CYS A 287 -5.29 8.56 10.88
N GLN A 288 -5.56 9.77 11.38
CA GLN A 288 -4.86 10.97 10.93
C GLN A 288 -3.39 10.96 11.35
N SER A 289 -3.07 10.53 12.57
CA SER A 289 -1.69 10.40 13.05
C SER A 289 -0.88 9.41 12.20
N LEU A 290 -1.50 8.29 11.80
CA LEU A 290 -0.90 7.28 10.92
C LEU A 290 -0.77 7.80 9.49
N ASN A 291 -1.77 8.49 8.96
CA ASN A 291 -1.73 9.05 7.61
C ASN A 291 -0.70 10.17 7.48
N MET A 292 -0.49 10.95 8.55
CA MET A 292 0.48 12.04 8.59
C MET A 292 1.93 11.58 8.64
N ASN A 293 2.23 10.45 9.30
CA ASN A 293 3.59 9.98 9.58
C ASN A 293 3.76 8.48 9.23
N GLY A 294 3.10 8.01 8.16
CA GLY A 294 3.03 6.58 7.82
C GLY A 294 4.40 5.93 7.55
N LEU A 295 5.33 6.68 6.97
CA LEU A 295 6.70 6.20 6.74
C LEU A 295 7.45 5.99 8.07
N ILE A 296 7.28 6.89 9.05
CA ILE A 296 7.91 6.75 10.36
C ILE A 296 7.34 5.57 11.11
N TYR A 297 6.01 5.41 11.09
CA TYR A 297 5.37 4.25 11.69
C TYR A 297 5.95 2.96 11.10
N PHE A 298 6.14 2.92 9.78
CA PHE A 298 6.74 1.77 9.10
C PHE A 298 8.20 1.51 9.50
N ILE A 299 9.04 2.56 9.60
CA ILE A 299 10.44 2.43 10.02
C ILE A 299 10.51 1.96 11.47
N LEU A 300 9.81 2.65 12.36
CA LEU A 300 9.71 2.33 13.78
C LEU A 300 9.25 0.88 13.93
N ALA A 301 8.24 0.48 13.15
CA ALA A 301 7.73 -0.85 13.18
C ALA A 301 8.81 -1.88 12.82
N ASN A 302 9.55 -1.67 11.73
CA ASN A 302 10.62 -2.57 11.30
C ASN A 302 11.79 -2.63 12.30
N VAL A 303 12.20 -1.50 12.87
CA VAL A 303 13.28 -1.44 13.87
C VAL A 303 12.87 -2.14 15.16
N LEU A 304 11.68 -1.82 15.69
CA LEU A 304 11.17 -2.46 16.90
C LEU A 304 10.95 -3.97 16.68
N THR A 305 10.62 -4.41 15.46
CA THR A 305 10.49 -5.84 15.14
C THR A 305 11.83 -6.55 15.19
N GLY A 306 12.87 -5.96 14.59
CA GLY A 306 14.23 -6.48 14.71
C GLY A 306 14.70 -6.53 16.16
N GLY A 307 14.38 -5.49 16.94
CA GLY A 307 14.64 -5.46 18.38
C GLY A 307 13.92 -6.58 19.13
N VAL A 308 12.61 -6.75 18.92
CA VAL A 308 11.84 -7.82 19.57
C VAL A 308 12.42 -9.20 19.22
N ASN A 309 12.83 -9.40 17.96
CA ASN A 309 13.43 -10.67 17.55
C ASN A 309 14.76 -10.96 18.26
N ILE A 310 15.61 -9.95 18.47
CA ILE A 310 16.91 -10.12 19.13
C ILE A 310 16.75 -10.25 20.65
N PHE A 311 15.85 -9.48 21.27
CA PHE A 311 15.73 -9.44 22.73
C PHE A 311 14.82 -10.53 23.31
N PHE A 312 13.81 -10.99 22.57
CA PHE A 312 12.79 -11.89 23.09
C PHE A 312 12.75 -13.27 22.44
N GLU A 313 13.55 -13.50 21.38
CA GLU A 313 13.68 -14.78 20.65
C GLU A 313 12.36 -15.56 20.59
N PRO A 314 11.33 -14.99 19.93
CA PRO A 314 9.96 -15.46 20.11
C PRO A 314 9.72 -16.88 19.57
N GLU A 315 10.63 -17.38 18.73
CA GLU A 315 10.60 -18.74 18.19
C GLU A 315 10.71 -19.82 19.29
N GLU A 316 11.27 -19.49 20.45
CA GLU A 316 11.41 -20.41 21.59
C GLU A 316 10.31 -20.26 22.65
N ARG A 317 9.34 -19.36 22.44
CA ARG A 317 8.31 -19.00 23.42
C ARG A 317 6.95 -19.61 23.08
N SER A 318 6.09 -19.73 24.11
CA SER A 318 4.72 -20.20 23.94
C SER A 318 3.87 -19.25 23.10
N ASP A 319 2.92 -19.81 22.34
CA ASP A 319 2.10 -19.07 21.38
C ASP A 319 1.35 -17.87 22.00
N GLU A 320 0.87 -18.02 23.23
CA GLU A 320 0.19 -16.95 23.98
C GLU A 320 1.12 -15.78 24.31
N ALA A 321 2.37 -16.08 24.71
CA ALA A 321 3.36 -15.07 25.01
C ALA A 321 3.73 -14.28 23.75
N SER A 322 3.82 -14.96 22.61
CA SER A 322 4.08 -14.35 21.32
C SER A 322 2.97 -13.41 20.84
N VAL A 323 1.69 -13.79 21.02
CA VAL A 323 0.55 -12.91 20.72
C VAL A 323 0.57 -11.68 21.63
N LEU A 324 0.83 -11.87 22.92
CA LEU A 324 0.89 -10.78 23.89
C LEU A 324 2.02 -9.79 23.56
N ILE A 325 3.22 -10.30 23.24
CA ILE A 325 4.36 -9.48 22.81
C ILE A 325 3.99 -8.66 21.57
N LEU A 326 3.33 -9.27 20.58
CA LEU A 326 2.91 -8.59 19.36
C LEU A 326 1.87 -7.49 19.63
N LEU A 327 0.92 -7.75 20.55
CA LEU A 327 -0.10 -6.78 20.93
C LEU A 327 0.50 -5.58 21.67
N ILE A 328 1.38 -5.83 22.66
CA ILE A 328 2.10 -4.78 23.39
C ILE A 328 2.95 -3.95 22.43
N TYR A 329 3.67 -4.61 21.53
CA TYR A 329 4.45 -3.97 20.49
C TYR A 329 3.60 -3.02 19.62
N MET A 330 2.44 -3.48 19.14
CA MET A 330 1.57 -2.65 18.28
C MET A 330 1.02 -1.45 19.04
N LEU A 331 0.68 -1.62 20.32
CA LEU A 331 0.25 -0.53 21.19
C LEU A 331 1.37 0.49 21.41
N LEU A 332 2.60 0.05 21.68
CA LEU A 332 3.74 0.93 21.87
C LEU A 332 4.08 1.72 20.60
N ALA A 333 4.12 1.06 19.44
CA ALA A 333 4.35 1.71 18.16
C ALA A 333 3.27 2.76 17.85
N THR A 334 1.99 2.42 18.08
CA THR A 334 0.87 3.34 17.87
C THR A 334 0.92 4.53 18.85
N LYS A 335 1.23 4.27 20.13
CA LYS A 335 1.38 5.32 21.16
C LYS A 335 2.51 6.30 20.82
N PHE A 336 3.63 5.80 20.30
CA PHE A 336 4.75 6.65 19.90
C PHE A 336 4.36 7.60 18.75
N VAL A 337 3.72 7.09 17.71
CA VAL A 337 3.26 7.91 16.58
C VAL A 337 2.17 8.89 17.00
N HIS A 338 1.27 8.49 17.89
CA HIS A 338 0.29 9.38 18.47
C HIS A 338 0.94 10.54 19.26
N ASN A 339 2.00 10.27 20.02
CA ASN A 339 2.74 11.31 20.76
C ASN A 339 3.47 12.28 19.80
N LEU A 340 4.05 11.76 18.71
CA LEU A 340 4.61 12.62 17.65
C LEU A 340 3.55 13.53 17.02
N TYR A 341 2.34 13.02 16.82
CA TYR A 341 1.20 13.79 16.31
C TYR A 341 0.78 14.90 17.28
N ILE A 342 0.64 14.61 18.58
CA ILE A 342 0.32 15.62 19.61
C ILE A 342 1.37 16.73 19.64
N ARG A 343 2.64 16.40 19.39
CA ARG A 343 3.75 17.37 19.34
C ARG A 343 3.84 18.15 18.02
N GLY A 344 2.95 17.89 17.05
CA GLY A 344 2.92 18.58 15.75
C GLY A 344 4.12 18.28 14.85
N ILE A 345 4.92 17.25 15.16
CA ILE A 345 6.12 16.92 14.39
C ILE A 345 5.71 16.11 13.15
N ARG A 346 5.87 16.71 11.97
CA ARG A 346 5.75 16.06 10.67
C ARG A 346 7.14 15.69 10.17
N LEU A 347 7.42 14.41 10.12
CA LEU A 347 8.70 13.87 9.66
C LEU A 347 8.41 13.04 8.39
N ALA A 348 8.38 13.77 7.27
CA ALA A 348 8.14 13.34 5.88
C ALA A 348 6.71 12.92 5.50
#